data_AF-A0A382UV51-F1
#
_entry.id   AF-A0A382UV51-F1
#
_cell.length_a   1.000
_cell.length_b   1.000
_cell.length_c   1.000
_cell.angle_alpha   90.00
_cell.angle_beta   90.00
_cell.angle_gamma   90.00
#
_symmetry.space_group_name_H-M   'P 1'
#
loop_
_entity.id
_entity.type
_entity.pdbx_description
1 polymer ?
#
loop_
_entity_poly.entity_id
_entity_poly.type
_entity_poly.pdbx_seq_one_letter_code
_entity_poly.pdbx_strand_id
1 'polypeptide(L)'
;MEFVKLVGPAAMFFIMFSIALSIKPSAFVAIVKNPLSFYVGLVSQVIGLPLIGFTLALTIPFPPEVKIGIVLITCLPSAVTSNYITKKLDGNVPLSITLTAVASLIAFITIPFILKIYLLFVF
;
A
#
# COMPACT_ATOMS: atom_id res chain seq x y z
N MET A 1 17.51 -13.04 -12.23
CA MET A 1 16.40 -12.06 -12.07
C MET A 1 15.02 -12.66 -12.33
N GLU A 2 14.85 -13.60 -13.28
CA GLU A 2 13.54 -14.24 -13.53
C GLU A 2 12.98 -15.02 -12.34
N PHE A 3 13.84 -15.72 -11.58
CA PHE A 3 13.44 -16.44 -10.37
C PHE A 3 12.67 -15.55 -9.37
N VAL A 4 13.14 -14.32 -9.12
CA VAL A 4 12.48 -13.40 -8.18
C VAL A 4 11.14 -12.91 -8.71
N LYS A 5 11.02 -12.72 -10.04
CA LYS A 5 9.77 -12.29 -10.68
C LYS A 5 8.68 -13.35 -10.61
N LEU A 6 9.05 -14.64 -10.60
CA LEU A 6 8.09 -15.74 -10.52
C LEU A 6 7.83 -16.17 -9.06
N VAL A 7 8.90 -16.40 -8.29
CA VAL A 7 8.82 -16.94 -6.93
C VAL A 7 8.36 -15.90 -5.92
N GLY A 8 8.74 -14.63 -6.09
CA GLY A 8 8.33 -13.55 -5.18
C GLY A 8 6.82 -13.39 -5.08
N PRO A 9 6.11 -13.13 -6.19
CA PRO A 9 4.65 -13.04 -6.18
C PRO A 9 3.96 -14.32 -5.72
N ALA A 10 4.45 -15.50 -6.14
CA ALA A 10 3.89 -16.78 -5.72
C ALA A 10 4.02 -16.98 -4.21
N ALA A 11 5.19 -16.72 -3.63
CA ALA A 11 5.42 -16.82 -2.19
C ALA A 11 4.52 -15.86 -1.40
N MET A 12 4.40 -14.61 -1.87
CA MET A 12 3.52 -13.62 -1.24
C MET A 12 2.04 -14.02 -1.31
N PHE A 13 1.61 -14.58 -2.44
CA PHE A 13 0.27 -15.15 -2.58
C PHE A 13 0.01 -16.25 -1.55
N PHE A 14 0.91 -17.23 -1.43
CA PHE A 14 0.77 -18.31 -0.45
C PHE A 14 0.75 -17.81 1.00
N ILE A 15 1.60 -16.84 1.36
CA ILE A 15 1.62 -16.25 2.70
C ILE A 15 0.28 -15.57 3.00
N MET A 16 -0.23 -14.72 2.10
CA MET A 16 -1.52 -14.05 2.30
C MET A 16 -2.67 -15.02 2.35
N PHE A 17 -2.69 -16.00 1.46
CA PHE A 17 -3.74 -17.01 1.41
C PHE A 17 -3.80 -17.82 2.71
N SER A 18 -2.64 -18.24 3.22
CA SER A 18 -2.54 -18.98 4.49
C SER A 18 -2.96 -18.13 5.70
N ILE A 19 -2.59 -16.84 5.74
CA ILE A 19 -3.07 -15.91 6.77
C ILE A 19 -4.60 -15.72 6.67
N ALA A 20 -5.14 -15.56 5.46
CA ALA A 20 -6.57 -15.35 5.25
C ALA A 20 -7.40 -16.56 5.69
N LEU A 21 -6.95 -17.79 5.40
CA LEU A 21 -7.60 -19.02 5.85
C LEU A 21 -7.63 -19.17 7.39
N SER A 22 -6.73 -18.49 8.10
CA SER A 22 -6.70 -18.50 9.57
C SER A 22 -7.71 -17.53 10.22
N ILE A 23 -8.46 -16.76 9.43
CA ILE A 23 -9.34 -15.68 9.91
C ILE A 23 -10.80 -16.07 9.69
N LYS A 24 -11.66 -15.80 10.69
CA LYS A 24 -13.10 -16.01 10.57
C LYS A 24 -13.74 -14.97 9.63
N PRO A 25 -14.61 -15.36 8.69
CA PRO A 25 -15.30 -14.41 7.80
C PRO A 25 -16.09 -13.32 8.53
N SER A 26 -16.60 -13.62 9.74
CA SER A 26 -17.30 -12.64 10.58
C SER A 26 -16.44 -11.43 10.98
N ALA A 27 -15.11 -11.55 10.94
CA ALA A 27 -14.21 -10.45 11.24
C ALA A 27 -14.26 -9.33 10.19
N PHE A 28 -14.62 -9.65 8.93
CA PHE A 28 -14.80 -8.64 7.88
C PHE A 28 -16.12 -7.87 8.02
N VAL A 29 -17.14 -8.48 8.63
CA VAL A 29 -18.43 -7.81 8.91
C VAL A 29 -18.23 -6.64 9.88
N ALA A 30 -17.28 -6.76 10.83
CA ALA A 30 -16.95 -5.68 11.74
C ALA A 30 -16.42 -4.43 11.02
N ILE A 31 -15.70 -4.61 9.90
CA ILE A 31 -15.18 -3.50 9.09
C ILE A 31 -16.33 -2.74 8.41
N VAL A 32 -17.32 -3.45 7.87
CA VAL A 32 -18.50 -2.84 7.25
C VAL A 32 -19.35 -2.11 8.29
N LYS A 33 -19.45 -2.66 9.52
CA LYS A 33 -20.21 -2.06 10.62
C LYS A 33 -19.54 -0.83 11.22
N ASN A 34 -18.22 -0.75 11.20
CA ASN A 34 -17.46 0.41 11.67
C ASN A 34 -16.35 0.77 10.68
N PRO A 35 -16.69 1.50 9.60
CA PRO A 35 -15.77 1.71 8.48
C PRO A 35 -14.77 2.84 8.72
N LEU A 36 -14.84 3.56 9.85
CA LEU A 36 -14.01 4.72 10.09
C LEU A 36 -12.51 4.35 10.05
N SER A 37 -12.12 3.27 10.73
CA SER A 37 -10.74 2.77 10.72
C SER A 37 -10.26 2.37 9.33
N PHE A 38 -11.16 1.84 8.50
CA PHE A 38 -10.85 1.51 7.11
C PHE A 38 -10.60 2.78 6.28
N TYR A 39 -11.48 3.78 6.34
CA TYR A 39 -11.28 5.01 5.56
C TYR A 39 -10.05 5.80 6.00
N VAL A 40 -9.80 5.91 7.30
CA VAL A 40 -8.59 6.57 7.83
C VAL A 40 -7.32 5.83 7.36
N GLY A 41 -7.32 4.49 7.41
CA GLY A 41 -6.21 3.68 6.91
C GLY A 41 -6.03 3.83 5.39
N LEU A 42 -7.12 3.85 4.62
CA LEU A 42 -7.06 3.93 3.16
C LEU A 42 -6.56 5.31 2.70
N VAL A 43 -7.11 6.39 3.27
CA VAL A 43 -6.69 7.76 2.94
C VAL A 43 -5.25 8.01 3.32
N SER A 44 -4.80 7.51 4.48
CA SER A 44 -3.40 7.68 4.89
C SER A 44 -2.42 6.98 3.95
N GLN A 45 -2.76 5.80 3.42
CA GLN A 45 -1.93 5.08 2.44
C GLN A 45 -1.99 5.69 1.04
N VAL A 46 -3.18 6.04 0.55
CA VAL A 46 -3.38 6.47 -0.84
C VAL A 46 -3.07 7.95 -1.06
N ILE A 47 -3.19 8.78 -0.01
CA ILE A 47 -3.00 10.23 -0.11
C ILE A 47 -1.90 10.68 0.84
N GLY A 48 -1.98 10.30 2.13
CA GLY A 48 -1.04 10.77 3.15
C GLY A 48 0.42 10.44 2.82
N LEU A 49 0.71 9.18 2.51
CA LEU A 49 2.07 8.74 2.20
C LEU A 49 2.62 9.37 0.89
N PRO A 50 1.88 9.42 -0.22
CA PRO A 50 2.31 10.17 -1.42
C PRO A 50 2.58 11.65 -1.17
N LEU A 51 1.77 12.33 -0.35
CA LEU A 51 2.01 13.74 -0.01
C LEU A 51 3.34 13.93 0.72
N ILE A 52 3.71 13.00 1.60
CA ILE A 52 5.02 13.01 2.26
C ILE A 52 6.13 12.85 1.21
N GLY A 53 6.01 11.87 0.30
CA GLY A 53 6.98 11.66 -0.78
C GLY A 53 7.13 12.88 -1.70
N PHE A 54 6.00 13.50 -2.06
CA PHE A 54 5.96 14.72 -2.86
C PHE A 54 6.67 15.88 -2.17
N THR A 55 6.39 16.08 -0.88
CA THR A 55 7.01 17.14 -0.08
C THR A 55 8.52 16.95 0.01
N LEU A 56 8.98 15.72 0.27
CA LEU A 56 10.41 15.38 0.29
C LEU A 56 11.08 15.62 -1.07
N ALA A 57 10.42 15.23 -2.16
CA ALA A 57 10.93 15.42 -3.52
C ALA A 57 11.08 16.90 -3.90
N LEU A 58 10.19 17.78 -3.41
CA LEU A 58 10.29 19.22 -3.67
C LEU A 58 11.29 19.94 -2.77
N THR A 59 11.37 19.56 -1.50
CA THR A 59 12.15 20.30 -0.49
C THR A 59 13.62 19.91 -0.45
N ILE A 60 13.94 18.66 -0.79
CA ILE A 60 15.32 18.16 -0.71
C ILE A 60 15.97 18.23 -2.10
N PRO A 61 17.21 18.73 -2.22
CA PRO A 61 17.91 18.87 -3.50
C PRO A 61 18.49 17.53 -3.99
N PHE A 62 17.63 16.54 -4.19
CA PHE A 62 18.02 15.26 -4.81
C PHE A 62 18.10 15.35 -6.34
N PRO A 63 18.86 14.47 -7.01
CA PRO A 63 18.80 14.31 -8.46
C PRO A 63 17.37 13.99 -8.94
N PRO A 64 16.96 14.45 -10.13
CA PRO A 64 15.59 14.26 -10.64
C PRO A 64 15.12 12.80 -10.62
N GLU A 65 16.02 11.85 -10.93
CA GLU A 65 15.74 10.42 -10.97
C GLU A 65 15.37 9.89 -9.58
N VAL A 66 16.08 10.35 -8.54
CA VAL A 66 15.82 9.98 -7.14
C VAL A 66 14.48 10.55 -6.68
N LYS A 67 14.17 11.80 -7.05
CA LYS A 67 12.90 12.43 -6.69
C LYS A 67 11.71 11.68 -7.27
N ILE A 68 11.79 11.29 -8.55
CA ILE A 68 10.76 10.44 -9.20
C ILE A 68 10.64 9.11 -8.47
N GLY A 69 11.76 8.48 -8.10
CA GLY A 69 11.78 7.24 -7.32
C GLY A 69 11.09 7.36 -5.96
N ILE A 70 11.30 8.46 -5.23
CA ILE A 70 10.66 8.74 -3.93
C ILE A 70 9.14 8.90 -4.10
N VAL A 71 8.69 9.65 -5.11
CA VAL A 71 7.25 9.79 -5.38
C VAL A 71 6.65 8.45 -5.78
N LEU A 72 7.33 7.68 -6.62
CA LEU A 72 6.85 6.37 -7.05
C LEU A 72 6.69 5.41 -5.87
N ILE A 73 7.72 5.26 -5.01
CA ILE A 73 7.70 4.29 -3.91
C ILE A 73 6.64 4.61 -2.86
N THR A 74 6.35 5.90 -2.65
CA THR A 74 5.32 6.35 -1.71
C THR A 74 3.89 6.19 -2.23
N CYS A 75 3.72 6.04 -3.55
CA CYS A 75 2.43 5.71 -4.17
C CYS A 75 2.14 4.21 -4.22
N LEU A 76 3.13 3.35 -3.95
CA LEU A 76 2.92 1.91 -3.97
C LEU A 76 2.05 1.48 -2.78
N PRO A 77 1.07 0.58 -3.01
CA PRO A 77 0.24 0.04 -1.94
C PRO A 77 1.08 -0.77 -0.94
N SER A 78 0.57 -0.90 0.29
CA SER A 78 1.28 -1.64 1.36
C SER A 78 1.56 -3.08 0.97
N ALA A 79 2.80 -3.53 1.18
CA ALA A 79 3.25 -4.87 0.84
C ALA A 79 2.62 -5.94 1.74
N VAL A 80 2.50 -7.16 1.22
CA VAL A 80 2.00 -8.35 1.93
C VAL A 80 2.66 -8.59 3.29
N THR A 81 3.94 -8.23 3.42
CA THR A 81 4.70 -8.32 4.68
C THR A 81 4.05 -7.54 5.82
N SER A 82 3.35 -6.42 5.54
CA SER A 82 2.63 -5.67 6.56
C SER A 82 1.56 -6.52 7.25
N ASN A 83 0.88 -7.40 6.50
CA ASN A 83 -0.16 -8.28 7.06
C ASN A 83 0.41 -9.33 8.02
N TYR A 84 1.59 -9.86 7.71
CA TYR A 84 2.32 -10.75 8.61
C TYR A 84 2.77 -10.02 9.88
N ILE A 85 3.31 -8.81 9.74
CA ILE A 85 3.74 -7.99 10.89
C ILE A 85 2.53 -7.62 11.77
N THR A 86 1.41 -7.19 11.17
CA THR A 86 0.16 -6.93 11.90
C THR A 86 -0.28 -8.15 12.71
N LYS A 87 -0.20 -9.36 12.13
CA LYS A 87 -0.51 -10.61 12.85
C LYS A 87 0.46 -10.85 14.01
N LYS A 88 1.75 -10.62 13.80
CA LYS A 88 2.78 -10.82 14.84
C LYS A 88 2.65 -9.84 16.01
N LEU A 89 2.08 -8.66 15.77
CA LEU A 89 1.86 -7.61 16.77
C LEU A 89 0.43 -7.62 17.34
N ASP A 90 -0.33 -8.71 17.16
CA ASP A 90 -1.73 -8.84 17.60
C ASP A 90 -2.65 -7.69 17.13
N GLY A 91 -2.31 -7.09 15.99
CA GLY A 91 -3.09 -6.02 15.37
C GLY A 91 -4.31 -6.53 14.62
N ASN A 92 -5.08 -5.61 14.03
CA ASN A 92 -6.27 -5.94 13.25
C ASN A 92 -5.89 -6.48 11.86
N VAL A 93 -5.60 -7.78 11.79
CA VAL A 93 -5.22 -8.48 10.54
C VAL A 93 -6.31 -8.40 9.46
N PRO A 94 -7.62 -8.62 9.76
CA PRO A 94 -8.67 -8.45 8.75
C PRO A 94 -8.65 -7.06 8.11
N LEU A 95 -8.53 -6.01 8.92
CA LEU A 95 -8.44 -4.62 8.43
C LEU A 95 -7.21 -4.42 7.54
N SER A 96 -6.04 -4.90 7.99
CA SER A 96 -4.78 -4.80 7.22
C SER A 96 -4.89 -5.46 5.85
N ILE A 97 -5.47 -6.67 5.78
CA ILE A 97 -5.68 -7.40 4.52
C ILE A 97 -6.64 -6.62 3.61
N THR A 98 -7.76 -6.14 4.16
CA THR A 98 -8.73 -5.36 3.38
C THR A 98 -8.12 -4.06 2.85
N LEU A 99 -7.32 -3.35 3.65
CA LEU A 99 -6.60 -2.15 3.22
C LEU A 99 -5.62 -2.47 2.09
N THR A 100 -4.78 -3.50 2.24
CA THR A 100 -3.84 -3.92 1.18
C THR A 100 -4.57 -4.26 -0.12
N ALA A 101 -5.65 -5.03 -0.05
CA ALA A 101 -6.40 -5.44 -1.22
C ALA A 101 -7.04 -4.25 -1.95
N VAL A 102 -7.76 -3.39 -1.21
CA VAL A 102 -8.43 -2.23 -1.80
C VAL A 102 -7.44 -1.20 -2.31
N ALA A 103 -6.38 -0.89 -1.55
CA ALA A 103 -5.34 0.02 -1.99
C ALA A 103 -4.64 -0.48 -3.27
N SER A 104 -4.41 -1.80 -3.39
CA SER A 104 -3.81 -2.39 -4.59
C SER A 104 -4.70 -2.27 -5.83
N LEU A 105 -6.02 -2.39 -5.68
CA LEU A 105 -6.95 -2.18 -6.79
C LEU A 105 -6.99 -0.71 -7.21
N ILE A 106 -7.03 0.21 -6.23
CA ILE A 106 -7.08 1.65 -6.48
C ILE A 106 -5.74 2.16 -7.06
N ALA A 107 -4.62 1.54 -6.70
CA ALA A 107 -3.27 1.89 -7.14
C ALA A 107 -3.13 1.94 -8.67
N PHE A 108 -3.88 1.11 -9.41
CA PHE A 108 -3.88 1.12 -10.87
C PHE A 108 -4.25 2.49 -11.46
N ILE A 109 -5.11 3.25 -10.75
CA ILE A 109 -5.57 4.57 -11.17
C ILE A 109 -4.78 5.67 -10.44
N THR A 110 -4.51 5.51 -9.15
CA THR A 110 -3.91 6.59 -8.34
C THR A 110 -2.43 6.81 -8.64
N ILE A 111 -1.64 5.75 -8.87
CA ILE A 111 -0.21 5.88 -9.19
C ILE A 111 0.01 6.75 -10.45
N PRO A 112 -0.57 6.44 -11.63
CA PRO A 112 -0.34 7.25 -12.82
C PRO A 112 -0.86 8.68 -12.65
N PHE A 113 -1.95 8.88 -11.90
CA PHE A 113 -2.49 10.21 -11.63
C PHE A 113 -1.56 11.06 -10.76
N ILE A 114 -1.05 10.51 -9.65
CA ILE A 114 -0.13 11.22 -8.74
C ILE A 114 1.19 11.52 -9.45
N LEU A 115 1.73 10.57 -10.21
CA LEU A 115 2.95 10.81 -11.01
C LEU A 115 2.74 11.90 -12.05
N LYS A 116 1.62 11.89 -12.77
CA LYS A 116 1.29 12.95 -13.74
C LYS A 116 1.24 14.30 -13.05
N ILE A 117 0.58 14.40 -11.89
CA ILE A 117 0.57 15.63 -11.10
C ILE A 117 1.98 16.05 -10.75
N TYR A 118 2.80 15.17 -10.19
CA TYR A 118 4.18 15.49 -9.80
C TYR A 118 5.02 16.01 -10.96
N LEU A 119 4.93 15.38 -12.13
CA LEU A 119 5.68 15.81 -13.31
C LEU A 119 5.29 17.23 -13.76
N LEU A 120 4.05 17.67 -13.56
CA LEU A 120 3.62 19.05 -13.85
C LEU A 120 4.22 20.11 -12.90
N PHE A 121 4.76 19.71 -11.74
CA PHE A 121 5.45 20.63 -10.83
C PHE A 121 6.95 20.66 -11.07
N VAL A 122 7.50 19.67 -11.78
CA VAL A 122 8.93 19.53 -12.07
C VAL A 122 9.30 20.11 -13.44
N PHE A 123 8.37 20.04 -14.41
CA PHE A 123 8.52 20.55 -15.78
C PHE A 123 7.52 21.67 -16.04
#